data_AF-A0A6A5FXF2-F1
#
_entry.id   AF-A0A6A5FXF2-F1
#
_cell.length_a   1.000
_cell.length_b   1.000
_cell.length_c   1.000
_cell.angle_alpha   90.00
_cell.angle_beta   90.00
_cell.angle_gamma   90.00
#
_symmetry.space_group_name_H-M   'P 1'
#
loop_
_entity.id
_entity.type
_entity.pdbx_description
1 polymer ?
#
loop_
_entity_poly.entity_id
_entity_poly.type
_entity_poly.pdbx_seq_one_letter_code
_entity_poly.pdbx_strand_id
1 'polypeptide(L)'
;MISKLGDHPVDSLVYGGNFLLAENFYESIRIAKFEKKCLKNGSKDMAANNTFPNFWNTWSLYLEICVLKDLKNGTEEEKRTALRVGKKMYDEFKTCYRDFEGWYSTEETIDMLTELHSLLSEEYPNIENIQ
;
A
#
# COMPACT_ATOMS: atom_id res chain seq x y z
N MET A 1 22.63 35.26 -21.31
CA MET A 1 21.53 34.38 -20.82
C MET A 1 22.09 33.59 -19.66
N ILE A 2 21.66 33.88 -18.42
CA ILE A 2 22.10 33.16 -17.23
C ILE A 2 20.95 32.25 -16.82
N SER A 3 21.18 30.94 -16.83
CA SER A 3 20.30 29.95 -16.23
C SER A 3 20.21 30.25 -14.73
N LYS A 4 19.02 30.57 -14.21
CA LYS A 4 18.81 30.61 -12.76
C LYS A 4 18.91 29.18 -12.24
N LEU A 5 20.01 28.88 -11.56
CA LEU A 5 20.10 27.74 -10.65
C LEU A 5 19.00 27.87 -9.59
N GLY A 6 18.29 26.76 -9.37
CA GLY A 6 17.44 26.36 -8.23
C GLY A 6 16.88 27.40 -7.28
N ASP A 7 15.55 27.39 -7.12
CA ASP A 7 14.77 28.14 -6.12
C ASP A 7 14.99 27.63 -4.68
N HIS A 8 16.23 27.68 -4.18
CA HIS A 8 16.53 27.59 -2.75
C HIS A 8 17.12 28.94 -2.31
N PRO A 9 16.44 29.71 -1.44
CA PRO A 9 16.79 31.11 -1.16
C PRO A 9 18.14 31.29 -0.43
N VAL A 10 18.67 30.21 0.16
CA VAL A 10 19.97 30.15 0.83
C VAL A 10 20.60 28.77 0.62
N ASP A 11 21.94 28.71 0.65
CA ASP A 11 22.68 27.45 0.61
C ASP A 11 22.23 26.54 1.76
N SER A 12 21.74 25.35 1.41
CA SER A 12 21.05 24.45 2.34
C SER A 12 21.56 23.03 2.21
N LEU A 13 21.77 22.37 3.35
CA LEU A 13 21.95 20.93 3.45
C LEU A 13 20.72 20.35 4.16
N VAL A 14 19.96 19.50 3.48
CA VAL A 14 18.69 18.96 3.99
C VAL A 14 18.77 17.44 4.11
N TYR A 15 18.32 16.92 5.24
CA TYR A 15 18.14 15.49 5.48
C TYR A 15 16.65 15.19 5.58
N GLY A 16 16.19 14.18 4.85
CA GLY A 16 14.79 13.77 4.84
C GLY A 16 14.63 12.33 4.33
N GLY A 17 13.41 11.80 4.46
CA GLY A 17 13.07 10.45 4.00
C GLY A 17 11.57 10.30 3.76
N ASN A 18 11.21 9.37 2.88
CA ASN A 18 9.83 9.02 2.57
C ASN A 18 9.49 7.67 3.21
N PHE A 19 8.26 7.52 3.69
CA PHE A 19 7.78 6.29 4.31
C PHE A 19 6.30 6.08 3.99
N LEU A 20 5.86 4.82 4.03
CA LEU A 20 4.46 4.42 3.89
C LEU A 20 3.87 4.17 5.27
N LEU A 21 2.63 4.63 5.48
CA LEU A 21 1.88 4.44 6.72
C LEU A 21 0.54 3.76 6.42
N ALA A 22 0.16 2.80 7.26
CA ALA A 22 -1.11 2.09 7.14
C ALA A 22 -2.31 3.05 7.26
N GLU A 23 -2.18 4.12 8.04
CA GLU A 23 -3.18 5.17 8.20
C GLU A 23 -3.49 5.88 6.88
N ASN A 24 -2.49 6.03 6.00
CA ASN A 24 -2.57 6.71 4.71
C ASN A 24 -2.60 5.72 3.53
N PHE A 25 -3.03 4.47 3.79
CA PHE A 25 -3.04 3.42 2.78
C PHE A 25 -3.82 3.82 1.52
N TYR A 26 -5.06 4.31 1.67
CA TYR A 26 -5.90 4.69 0.53
C TYR A 26 -5.26 5.78 -0.34
N GLU A 27 -4.74 6.82 0.29
CA GLU A 27 -4.03 7.92 -0.37
C GLU A 27 -2.80 7.39 -1.12
N SER A 28 -2.04 6.49 -0.49
CA SER A 28 -0.88 5.85 -1.09
C SER A 28 -1.25 5.06 -2.35
N ILE A 29 -2.30 4.23 -2.28
CA ILE A 29 -2.81 3.46 -3.44
C ILE A 29 -3.29 4.40 -4.55
N ARG A 30 -4.02 5.47 -4.20
CA ARG A 30 -4.51 6.46 -5.16
C ARG A 30 -3.36 7.17 -5.88
N ILE A 31 -2.31 7.56 -5.17
CA ILE A 31 -1.11 8.19 -5.74
C ILE A 31 -0.39 7.20 -6.66
N ALA A 32 -0.17 5.96 -6.22
CA ALA A 32 0.48 4.94 -7.05
C ALA A 32 -0.31 4.65 -8.36
N LYS A 33 -1.64 4.59 -8.29
CA LYS A 33 -2.52 4.47 -9.47
C LYS A 33 -2.38 5.68 -10.39
N PHE A 34 -2.22 6.89 -9.85
CA PHE A 34 -2.01 8.11 -10.62
C PHE A 34 -0.63 8.13 -11.29
N GLU A 35 0.44 7.81 -10.55
CA GLU A 35 1.81 7.67 -11.06
C GLU A 35 1.87 6.69 -12.24
N LYS A 36 1.23 5.51 -12.10
CA LYS A 36 1.14 4.52 -13.18
C LYS A 36 0.47 5.09 -14.43
N LYS A 37 -0.55 5.94 -14.30
CA LYS A 37 -1.20 6.62 -15.45
C LYS A 37 -0.28 7.65 -16.09
N CYS A 38 0.43 8.44 -15.29
CA CYS A 38 1.39 9.43 -15.79
C CYS A 38 2.54 8.76 -16.55
N LEU A 39 3.06 7.64 -16.02
CA LEU A 39 4.18 6.91 -16.62
C LEU A 39 3.82 6.19 -17.91
N LYS A 40 2.58 5.71 -18.07
CA LYS A 40 2.09 5.16 -19.35
C LYS A 40 2.15 6.20 -20.49
N ASN A 41 2.11 7.49 -20.16
CA ASN A 41 2.16 8.60 -21.11
C ASN A 41 3.55 9.25 -21.21
N GLY A 42 4.56 8.75 -20.48
CA GLY A 42 5.91 9.31 -20.39
C GLY A 42 7.01 8.33 -20.84
N SER A 43 8.27 8.78 -20.81
CA SER A 43 9.43 7.94 -21.12
C SER A 43 9.69 6.91 -20.00
N LYS A 44 10.05 5.66 -20.36
CA LYS A 44 10.30 4.56 -19.41
C LYS A 44 11.34 4.88 -18.32
N ASP A 45 12.31 5.75 -18.59
CA ASP A 45 13.34 6.16 -17.62
C ASP A 45 12.81 6.99 -16.44
N MET A 46 11.64 7.64 -16.57
CA MET A 46 10.99 8.36 -15.46
C MET A 46 10.35 7.40 -14.44
N ALA A 47 10.02 6.18 -14.85
CA ALA A 47 9.30 5.23 -13.99
C ALA A 47 10.18 4.66 -12.87
N ALA A 48 11.45 4.36 -13.17
CA ALA A 48 12.37 3.71 -12.24
C ALA A 48 12.89 4.66 -11.14
N ASN A 49 12.98 5.97 -11.43
CA ASN A 49 13.62 6.93 -10.53
C ASN A 49 12.66 7.75 -9.66
N ASN A 50 11.37 7.77 -9.99
CA ASN A 50 10.40 8.66 -9.32
C ASN A 50 9.24 7.91 -8.62
N THR A 51 9.22 6.59 -8.66
CA THR A 51 8.19 5.79 -7.95
C THR A 51 8.76 5.22 -6.66
N PHE A 52 7.89 4.97 -5.68
CA PHE A 52 8.29 4.32 -4.45
C PHE A 52 8.79 2.89 -4.74
N PRO A 53 10.03 2.53 -4.37
CA PRO A 53 10.60 1.24 -4.74
C PRO A 53 9.83 0.10 -4.07
N ASN A 54 9.50 -0.94 -4.84
CA ASN A 54 8.75 -2.12 -4.37
C ASN A 54 7.38 -1.82 -3.75
N PHE A 55 6.75 -0.68 -4.07
CA PHE A 55 5.49 -0.21 -3.47
C PHE A 55 4.44 -1.32 -3.28
N TRP A 56 4.10 -2.05 -4.34
CA TRP A 56 3.09 -3.09 -4.29
C TRP A 56 3.53 -4.30 -3.44
N ASN A 57 4.79 -4.72 -3.57
CA ASN A 57 5.34 -5.83 -2.77
C ASN A 57 5.37 -5.49 -1.27
N THR A 58 5.73 -4.26 -0.92
CA THR A 58 5.71 -3.79 0.48
C THR A 58 4.31 -3.88 1.08
N TRP A 59 3.29 -3.46 0.34
CA TRP A 59 1.90 -3.55 0.78
C TRP A 59 1.38 -4.98 0.87
N SER A 60 1.80 -5.87 -0.03
CA SER A 60 1.48 -7.30 0.04
C SER A 60 2.11 -7.96 1.27
N LEU A 61 3.40 -7.72 1.52
CA LEU A 61 4.10 -8.26 2.69
C LEU A 61 3.51 -7.73 4.00
N TYR A 62 3.12 -6.45 4.03
CA TYR A 62 2.46 -5.86 5.20
C TYR A 62 1.12 -6.54 5.48
N LEU A 63 0.35 -6.88 4.44
CA LEU A 63 -0.89 -7.63 4.62
C LEU A 63 -0.64 -9.01 5.22
N GLU A 64 0.34 -9.75 4.72
CA GLU A 64 0.62 -11.10 5.22
C GLU A 64 1.19 -11.09 6.65
N ILE A 65 2.25 -10.30 6.86
CA ILE A 65 3.08 -10.41 8.06
C ILE A 65 2.51 -9.62 9.23
N CYS A 66 1.85 -8.49 8.96
CA CYS A 66 1.24 -7.67 10.01
C CYS A 66 -0.26 -7.99 10.11
N VAL A 67 -1.03 -7.73 9.05
CA VAL A 67 -2.50 -7.84 9.17
C VAL A 67 -2.96 -9.27 9.42
N LEU A 68 -2.64 -10.23 8.55
CA LEU A 68 -3.11 -11.61 8.67
C LEU A 68 -2.55 -12.29 9.91
N LYS A 69 -1.27 -12.07 10.22
CA LYS A 69 -0.64 -12.66 11.40
C LYS A 69 -1.25 -12.14 12.70
N ASP A 70 -1.50 -10.84 12.80
CA ASP A 70 -2.08 -10.22 13.99
C ASP A 70 -3.55 -10.64 14.15
N LEU A 71 -4.32 -10.76 13.07
CA LEU A 71 -5.69 -11.30 13.12
C LEU A 71 -5.73 -12.74 13.67
N LYS A 72 -4.78 -13.58 13.25
CA LYS A 72 -4.72 -14.99 13.68
C LYS A 72 -4.20 -15.15 15.10
N ASN A 73 -3.09 -14.48 15.42
CA ASN A 73 -2.25 -14.82 16.59
C ASN A 73 -1.93 -13.62 17.48
N GLY A 74 -2.41 -12.41 17.14
CA GLY A 74 -2.16 -11.21 17.91
C GLY A 74 -2.94 -11.17 19.23
N THR A 75 -2.51 -10.25 20.10
CA THR A 75 -3.29 -9.79 21.25
C THR A 75 -4.59 -9.14 20.80
N GLU A 76 -5.54 -8.97 21.72
CA GLU A 76 -6.82 -8.30 21.42
C GLU A 76 -6.65 -6.88 20.85
N GLU A 77 -5.61 -6.15 21.27
CA GLU A 77 -5.32 -4.80 20.78
C GLU A 77 -4.73 -4.81 19.36
N GLU A 78 -3.82 -5.75 19.09
CA GLU A 78 -3.24 -5.98 17.76
C GLU A 78 -4.32 -6.41 16.78
N LYS A 79 -5.17 -7.37 17.16
CA LYS A 79 -6.34 -7.81 16.38
C LYS A 79 -7.27 -6.65 16.02
N ARG A 80 -7.65 -5.81 16.98
CA ARG A 80 -8.50 -4.63 16.73
C ARG A 80 -7.88 -3.68 15.71
N THR A 81 -6.57 -3.46 15.81
CA THR A 81 -5.84 -2.61 14.88
C THR A 81 -5.79 -3.23 13.49
N ALA A 82 -5.45 -4.52 13.42
CA ALA A 82 -5.38 -5.30 12.19
C ALA A 82 -6.73 -5.42 11.49
N LEU A 83 -7.84 -5.54 12.23
CA LEU A 83 -9.20 -5.52 11.67
C LEU A 83 -9.49 -4.20 10.94
N ARG A 84 -9.21 -3.07 11.60
CA ARG A 84 -9.46 -1.74 11.04
C ARG A 84 -8.65 -1.50 9.77
N VAL A 85 -7.40 -1.94 9.73
CA VAL A 85 -6.51 -1.79 8.58
C VAL A 85 -6.83 -2.82 7.50
N GLY A 86 -7.04 -4.07 7.87
CA GLY A 86 -7.28 -5.20 6.99
C GLY A 86 -8.54 -5.05 6.15
N LYS A 87 -9.62 -4.52 6.72
CA LYS A 87 -10.83 -4.18 5.94
C LYS A 87 -10.51 -3.19 4.82
N LYS A 88 -9.77 -2.12 5.13
CA LYS A 88 -9.38 -1.10 4.14
C LYS A 88 -8.51 -1.69 3.02
N MET A 89 -7.56 -2.53 3.41
CA MET A 89 -6.66 -3.19 2.46
C MET A 89 -7.40 -4.19 1.57
N TYR A 90 -8.31 -4.99 2.12
CA TYR A 90 -9.14 -5.93 1.35
C TYR A 90 -9.92 -5.23 0.24
N ASP A 91 -10.59 -4.12 0.57
CA ASP A 91 -11.43 -3.40 -0.39
C ASP A 91 -10.66 -2.82 -1.57
N GLU A 92 -9.43 -2.35 -1.36
CA GLU A 92 -8.58 -1.93 -2.47
C GLU A 92 -7.97 -3.11 -3.20
N PHE A 93 -7.43 -4.09 -2.47
CA PHE A 93 -6.67 -5.18 -3.06
C PHE A 93 -7.54 -6.07 -3.94
N LYS A 94 -8.80 -6.32 -3.58
CA LYS A 94 -9.73 -7.06 -4.46
C LYS A 94 -9.86 -6.44 -5.85
N THR A 95 -9.62 -5.13 -5.99
CA THR A 95 -9.71 -4.40 -7.26
C THR A 95 -8.38 -4.28 -8.01
N CYS A 96 -7.25 -4.35 -7.30
CA CYS A 96 -5.92 -4.13 -7.87
C CYS A 96 -4.96 -5.30 -7.65
N TYR A 97 -5.44 -6.50 -7.34
CA TYR A 97 -4.56 -7.61 -6.96
C TYR A 97 -3.56 -8.04 -8.04
N ARG A 98 -3.90 -7.83 -9.31
CA ARG A 98 -3.01 -8.09 -10.45
C ARG A 98 -1.85 -7.09 -10.57
N ASP A 99 -1.89 -5.99 -9.82
CA ASP A 99 -0.79 -5.02 -9.78
C ASP A 99 0.32 -5.43 -8.79
N PHE A 100 0.12 -6.51 -8.00
CA PHE A 100 1.10 -7.06 -7.04
C PHE A 100 2.16 -8.00 -7.66
N GLU A 101 2.27 -8.05 -8.98
CA GLU A 101 3.20 -8.97 -9.65
C GLU A 101 4.65 -8.69 -9.27
N GLY A 102 5.25 -9.62 -8.54
CA GLY A 102 6.65 -9.57 -8.16
C GLY A 102 7.09 -10.73 -7.27
N TRP A 103 6.36 -10.99 -6.18
CA TRP A 103 6.76 -11.96 -5.14
C TRP A 103 5.77 -13.11 -4.96
N TYR A 104 4.48 -12.86 -5.17
CA TYR A 104 3.43 -13.88 -5.10
C TYR A 104 2.88 -14.17 -6.49
N SER A 105 2.52 -15.43 -6.70
CA SER A 105 1.65 -15.82 -7.80
C SER A 105 0.24 -15.24 -7.62
N THR A 106 -0.51 -15.18 -8.72
CA THR A 106 -1.92 -14.79 -8.71
C THR A 106 -2.74 -15.68 -7.77
N GLU A 107 -2.41 -16.97 -7.68
CA GLU A 107 -3.07 -17.95 -6.82
C GLU A 107 -2.80 -17.65 -5.34
N GLU A 108 -1.54 -17.52 -4.93
CA GLU A 108 -1.17 -17.15 -3.55
C GLU A 108 -1.79 -15.82 -3.13
N THR A 109 -1.86 -14.86 -4.05
CA THR A 109 -2.51 -13.56 -3.80
C THR A 109 -4.01 -13.71 -3.57
N ILE A 110 -4.68 -14.56 -4.35
CA ILE A 110 -6.11 -14.85 -4.19
C ILE A 110 -6.37 -15.60 -2.88
N ASP A 111 -5.51 -16.56 -2.51
CA ASP A 111 -5.63 -17.32 -1.28
C ASP A 111 -5.50 -16.41 -0.06
N MET A 112 -4.51 -15.51 -0.04
CA MET A 112 -4.36 -14.50 1.02
C MET A 112 -5.59 -13.60 1.15
N LEU A 113 -6.16 -13.15 0.03
CA LEU A 113 -7.36 -12.30 0.05
C LEU A 113 -8.60 -13.07 0.50
N THR A 114 -8.69 -14.36 0.15
CA THR A 114 -9.78 -15.24 0.58
C THR A 114 -9.71 -15.50 2.08
N GLU A 115 -8.50 -15.75 2.59
CA GLU A 115 -8.26 -15.91 4.02
C GLU A 115 -8.57 -14.64 4.81
N LEU A 116 -8.10 -13.48 4.33
CA LEU A 116 -8.43 -12.18 4.91
C LEU A 116 -9.94 -11.97 4.97
N HIS A 117 -10.66 -12.28 3.88
CA HIS A 117 -12.11 -12.17 3.85
C HIS A 117 -12.79 -13.08 4.89
N SER A 118 -12.34 -14.33 5.04
CA SER A 118 -12.87 -15.26 6.06
C SER A 118 -12.72 -14.69 7.46
N LEU A 119 -11.51 -14.25 7.81
CA LEU A 119 -11.20 -13.70 9.13
C LEU A 119 -11.99 -12.42 9.43
N LEU A 120 -12.13 -11.53 8.44
CA LEU A 120 -12.94 -10.32 8.60
C LEU A 120 -14.44 -10.63 8.77
N SER A 121 -14.94 -11.66 8.08
CA SER A 121 -16.36 -12.06 8.12
C SER A 121 -16.73 -12.80 9.40
N GLU A 122 -15.81 -13.61 9.94
CA GLU A 122 -16.01 -14.36 11.19
C GLU A 122 -16.10 -13.45 12.42
N GLU A 123 -15.30 -12.38 12.47
CA GLU A 123 -15.33 -11.45 13.61
C GLU A 123 -16.40 -10.35 13.47
N TYR A 124 -16.84 -10.00 12.25
CA TYR A 124 -17.93 -9.04 12.03
C TYR A 124 -18.80 -9.43 10.81
N PRO A 125 -19.98 -10.06 10.98
CA PRO A 125 -20.87 -10.40 9.87
C PRO A 125 -21.50 -9.18 9.16
N ASN A 126 -21.29 -7.95 9.67
CA ASN A 126 -21.83 -6.69 9.13
C ASN A 126 -20.73 -5.64 8.89
N ILE A 127 -19.76 -5.98 8.04
CA ILE A 127 -18.64 -5.10 7.65
C ILE A 127 -19.11 -3.73 7.13
N GLU A 128 -20.35 -3.56 6.68
CA GLU A 128 -20.85 -2.28 6.15
C GLU A 128 -21.00 -1.13 7.18
N ASN A 129 -20.99 -1.41 8.49
CA ASN A 129 -21.35 -0.41 9.53
C ASN A 129 -20.20 0.19 10.35
N ILE A 130 -18.94 -0.03 9.97
CA ILE A 130 -17.81 0.62 10.65
C ILE A 130 -17.41 1.86 9.83
N GLN A 131 -17.95 3.02 10.24
CA GLN A 131 -17.51 4.36 9.83
C GLN A 131 -16.25 4.77 10.59
#